data_AF-A0A0F7YFP5-F1
#
_entry.id   AF-A0A0F7YFP5-F1
#
_cell.length_a   1.000
_cell.length_b   1.000
_cell.length_c   1.000
_cell.angle_alpha   90.00
_cell.angle_beta   90.00
_cell.angle_gamma   90.00
#
_symmetry.space_group_name_H-M   'P 1'
#
loop_
_entity.id
_entity.type
_entity.pdbx_description
1 polymer ?
#
loop_
_entity_poly.entity_id
_entity_poly.type
_entity_poly.pdbx_seq_one_letter_code
_entity_poly.pdbx_strand_id
1 'polypeptide(L)'
;MNDNRSIATARTNALLELEAEQVWDIPLAYEALKASNQADTKRTVERRLNALQLLPPQLYEDRLLDEFQRPTHGLVIAWALAQARKRRARVLMLQLAPLPSGKPCLHANDARGARLWIPLPNTEASTIEQALVALQQHLGKPIAIFAHGALVSILRSHNDIDNIRFCRQAYLPMLPADLKPRELGQTASHLPAHLKRLEAESIHILREALAEARNPAMLYSIGKDSSVLLHLARKAFYPSAPPFPLLHVDTRWKFQEMYRFRDFMAHESGMQLLVHINPTAIEKDINPFEHGSALHTDICKTEALKQALDKYAFDVVFGGARRDEETSRAKERVFSLRNANHRWDPKNQCPELWNLYNTRKAAGASHRVFPLSNWTELDIWQYIHAEQIPVVPLYFASPRPVVTRAGSMMMVDDDRCQLLPGEEIQIKNVRFRTLGCYPLTAAVESDARTTADILLELATARQSERLGRTIDTDEIGSMEKKKQEGYF
;
A
#
# COMPACT_ATOMS: atom_id res chain seq x y z
N MET A 1 54.19 -2.51 -29.47
CA MET A 1 53.41 -3.68 -29.00
C MET A 1 53.72 -4.09 -27.55
N ASN A 2 54.91 -3.81 -26.99
CA ASN A 2 55.23 -4.14 -25.59
C ASN A 2 54.55 -3.25 -24.53
N ASP A 3 54.31 -1.96 -24.79
CA ASP A 3 53.64 -1.08 -23.83
C ASP A 3 52.17 -1.46 -23.57
N ASN A 4 51.43 -1.86 -24.60
CA ASN A 4 50.03 -2.27 -24.43
C ASN A 4 49.88 -3.58 -23.63
N ARG A 5 50.86 -4.49 -23.68
CA ARG A 5 50.86 -5.71 -22.86
C ARG A 5 51.18 -5.40 -21.40
N SER A 6 52.18 -4.56 -21.13
CA SER A 6 52.52 -4.11 -19.77
C SER A 6 51.35 -3.41 -19.07
N ILE A 7 50.68 -2.49 -19.78
CA ILE A 7 49.53 -1.74 -19.26
C ILE A 7 48.33 -2.67 -19.01
N ALA A 8 48.10 -3.66 -19.88
CA ALA A 8 47.05 -4.66 -19.69
C ALA A 8 47.31 -5.54 -18.46
N THR A 9 48.51 -6.09 -18.30
CA THR A 9 48.86 -6.93 -17.14
C THR A 9 48.82 -6.16 -15.82
N ALA A 10 49.30 -4.92 -15.80
CA ALA A 10 49.22 -4.05 -14.62
C ALA A 10 47.77 -3.70 -14.26
N ARG A 11 46.89 -3.54 -15.26
CA ARG A 11 45.45 -3.33 -15.06
C ARG A 11 44.79 -4.59 -14.48
N THR A 12 45.13 -5.77 -14.98
CA THR A 12 44.59 -7.06 -14.50
C THR A 12 45.01 -7.36 -13.06
N ASN A 13 46.28 -7.13 -12.69
CA ASN A 13 46.74 -7.36 -11.31
C ASN A 13 46.10 -6.39 -10.29
N ALA A 14 45.94 -5.12 -10.66
CA ALA A 14 45.28 -4.13 -9.80
C ALA A 14 43.80 -4.46 -9.56
N LEU A 15 43.12 -4.98 -10.58
CA LEU A 15 41.74 -5.44 -10.47
C LEU A 15 41.66 -6.64 -9.54
N LEU A 16 42.51 -7.66 -9.73
CA LEU A 16 42.54 -8.85 -8.86
C LEU A 16 42.76 -8.49 -7.39
N GLU A 17 43.61 -7.51 -7.09
CA GLU A 17 43.85 -7.05 -5.72
C GLU A 17 42.63 -6.35 -5.13
N LEU A 18 42.03 -5.38 -5.83
CA LEU A 18 40.89 -4.58 -5.33
C LEU A 18 39.55 -5.31 -5.35
N GLU A 19 39.51 -6.54 -5.88
CA GLU A 19 38.36 -7.43 -5.93
C GLU A 19 38.38 -8.55 -4.87
N ALA A 20 39.39 -8.54 -3.98
CA ALA A 20 39.42 -9.43 -2.83
C ALA A 20 38.20 -9.20 -1.91
N GLU A 21 37.68 -10.29 -1.32
CA GLU A 21 36.46 -10.31 -0.49
C GLU A 21 36.72 -9.71 0.90
N GLN A 22 36.88 -8.39 0.93
CA GLN A 22 36.99 -7.60 2.15
C GLN A 22 36.30 -6.26 1.96
N VAL A 23 36.14 -5.52 3.06
CA VAL A 23 35.67 -4.14 2.99
C VAL A 23 36.81 -3.25 2.50
N TRP A 24 36.58 -2.58 1.38
CA TRP A 24 37.51 -1.62 0.83
C TRP A 24 37.04 -0.19 1.08
N ASP A 25 38.00 0.68 1.37
CA ASP A 25 37.86 2.12 1.36
C ASP A 25 39.07 2.76 0.67
N ILE A 26 39.06 4.09 0.48
CA ILE A 26 40.17 4.80 -0.17
C ILE A 26 41.52 4.60 0.55
N PRO A 27 41.61 4.65 1.90
CA PRO A 27 42.84 4.29 2.61
C PRO A 27 43.38 2.89 2.29
N LEU A 28 42.58 1.83 2.37
CA LEU A 28 43.02 0.47 2.08
C LEU A 28 43.40 0.29 0.61
N ALA A 29 42.63 0.88 -0.31
CA ALA A 29 42.98 0.87 -1.73
C ALA A 29 44.29 1.63 -2.00
N TYR A 30 44.57 2.69 -1.24
CA TYR A 30 45.86 3.39 -1.33
C TYR A 30 47.01 2.50 -0.91
N GLU A 31 46.89 1.78 0.21
CA GLU A 31 47.93 0.86 0.68
C GLU A 31 48.19 -0.26 -0.33
N ALA A 32 47.13 -0.88 -0.87
CA ALA A 32 47.24 -1.93 -1.88
C ALA A 32 47.89 -1.41 -3.18
N LEU A 33 47.38 -0.31 -3.75
CA LEU A 33 47.90 0.23 -5.00
C LEU A 33 49.32 0.80 -4.83
N LYS A 34 49.68 1.29 -3.65
CA LYS A 34 51.04 1.73 -3.36
C LYS A 34 52.01 0.55 -3.32
N ALA A 35 51.62 -0.57 -2.69
CA ALA A 35 52.43 -1.79 -2.67
C ALA A 35 52.73 -2.32 -4.08
N SER A 36 51.79 -2.11 -5.01
CA SER A 36 51.90 -2.52 -6.42
C SER A 36 52.45 -1.41 -7.35
N ASN A 37 53.03 -0.33 -6.81
CA ASN A 37 53.57 0.83 -7.55
C ASN A 37 52.56 1.47 -8.54
N GLN A 38 51.27 1.45 -8.20
CA GLN A 38 50.19 1.97 -9.05
C GLN A 38 49.59 3.30 -8.55
N ALA A 39 49.89 3.72 -7.32
CA ALA A 39 49.46 5.01 -6.79
C ALA A 39 50.41 5.56 -5.72
N ASP A 40 50.75 6.84 -5.83
CA ASP A 40 51.64 7.52 -4.87
C ASP A 40 50.88 8.39 -3.86
N THR A 41 49.66 8.81 -4.21
CA THR A 41 48.77 9.65 -3.38
C THR A 41 47.33 9.13 -3.36
N LYS A 42 46.53 9.57 -2.39
CA LYS A 42 45.07 9.29 -2.36
C LYS A 42 44.34 9.83 -3.60
N ARG A 43 44.75 10.99 -4.14
CA ARG A 43 44.17 11.55 -5.36
C ARG A 43 44.46 10.70 -6.60
N THR A 44 45.65 10.08 -6.66
CA THR A 44 45.98 9.14 -7.74
C THR A 44 45.18 7.84 -7.64
N VAL A 45 44.80 7.40 -6.43
CA VAL A 45 43.91 6.25 -6.22
C VAL A 45 42.53 6.54 -6.80
N GLU A 46 41.90 7.65 -6.46
CA GLU A 46 40.57 8.00 -7.01
C GLU A 46 40.58 8.07 -8.54
N ARG A 47 41.61 8.69 -9.13
CA ARG A 47 41.80 8.71 -10.58
C ARG A 47 41.94 7.30 -11.15
N ARG A 48 42.65 6.41 -10.45
CA ARG A 48 42.83 5.01 -10.87
C ARG A 48 41.52 4.23 -10.79
N LEU A 49 40.77 4.34 -9.70
CA LEU A 49 39.46 3.71 -9.53
C LEU A 49 38.49 4.15 -10.63
N ASN A 50 38.48 5.45 -10.98
CA ASN A 50 37.69 5.97 -12.09
C ASN A 50 38.14 5.41 -13.45
N ALA A 51 39.45 5.34 -13.70
CA ALA A 51 39.99 4.76 -14.94
C ALA A 51 39.71 3.25 -15.06
N LEU A 52 39.63 2.55 -13.93
CA LEU A 52 39.21 1.16 -13.86
C LEU A 52 37.70 0.98 -13.99
N GLN A 53 36.90 2.06 -13.90
CA GLN A 53 35.44 2.02 -13.82
C GLN A 53 34.95 1.13 -12.66
N LEU A 54 35.71 1.10 -11.56
CA LEU A 54 35.44 0.22 -10.43
C LEU A 54 34.24 0.72 -9.60
N LEU A 55 34.06 2.04 -9.54
CA LEU A 55 33.06 2.68 -8.70
C LEU A 55 31.87 3.18 -9.53
N PRO A 56 30.63 2.80 -9.20
CA PRO A 56 29.44 3.34 -9.87
C PRO A 56 29.24 4.83 -9.52
N PRO A 57 28.29 5.53 -10.17
CA PRO A 57 27.90 6.88 -9.78
C PRO A 57 27.57 7.00 -8.28
N GLN A 58 27.82 8.17 -7.70
CA GLN A 58 27.43 8.45 -6.31
C GLN A 58 25.91 8.56 -6.20
N LEU A 59 25.38 8.07 -5.08
CA LEU A 59 23.98 8.20 -4.73
C LEU A 59 23.78 9.31 -3.72
N TYR A 60 22.65 9.99 -3.87
CA TYR A 60 22.17 11.05 -3.00
C TYR A 60 20.73 10.72 -2.60
N GLU A 61 20.29 11.24 -1.45
CA GLU A 61 18.98 10.96 -0.88
C GLU A 61 17.80 11.27 -1.81
N ASP A 62 17.93 12.26 -2.68
CA ASP A 62 16.92 12.70 -3.65
C ASP A 62 16.88 11.85 -4.94
N ARG A 63 17.83 10.91 -5.09
CA ARG A 63 17.96 10.04 -6.27
C ARG A 63 17.84 8.55 -5.94
N LEU A 64 17.40 8.23 -4.73
CA LEU A 64 17.13 6.86 -4.35
C LEU A 64 15.88 6.36 -5.08
N LEU A 65 16.04 5.21 -5.71
CA LEU A 65 14.97 4.53 -6.41
C LEU A 65 14.85 3.12 -5.85
N ASP A 66 13.62 2.62 -5.83
CA ASP A 66 13.35 1.25 -5.47
C ASP A 66 13.66 0.27 -6.62
N GLU A 67 13.43 -1.02 -6.38
CA GLU A 67 13.70 -2.09 -7.33
C GLU A 67 12.88 -2.00 -8.64
N PHE A 68 11.84 -1.16 -8.67
CA PHE A 68 11.00 -0.87 -9.83
C PHE A 68 11.20 0.56 -10.37
N GLN A 69 12.34 1.20 -10.05
CA GLN A 69 12.69 2.55 -10.49
C GLN A 69 11.73 3.65 -9.97
N ARG A 70 11.09 3.43 -8.81
CA ARG A 70 10.18 4.40 -8.21
C ARG A 70 10.89 5.21 -7.12
N PRO A 71 10.57 6.51 -6.97
CA PRO A 71 11.19 7.36 -5.96
C PRO A 71 10.77 6.96 -4.54
N THR A 72 11.62 7.29 -3.58
CA THR A 72 11.32 7.21 -2.13
C THR A 72 10.44 8.37 -1.66
N HIS A 73 9.77 8.19 -0.52
CA HIS A 73 9.07 9.24 0.21
C HIS A 73 10.04 10.25 0.81
N GLY A 74 10.16 11.43 0.20
CA GLY A 74 11.06 12.49 0.61
C GLY A 74 10.89 12.92 2.07
N LEU A 75 9.65 13.02 2.57
CA LEU A 75 9.39 13.37 3.98
C LEU A 75 9.95 12.32 4.95
N VAL A 76 9.76 11.03 4.63
CA VAL A 76 10.21 9.92 5.47
C VAL A 76 11.73 9.76 5.38
N ILE A 77 12.34 9.96 4.20
CA ILE A 77 13.80 10.00 4.03
C ILE A 77 14.41 11.12 4.87
N ALA A 78 13.88 12.34 4.77
CA ALA A 78 14.39 13.49 5.52
C ALA A 78 14.32 13.24 7.04
N TRP A 79 13.20 12.69 7.51
CA TRP A 79 13.06 12.25 8.90
C TRP A 79 14.08 11.18 9.28
N ALA A 80 14.25 10.13 8.47
CA ALA A 80 15.16 9.03 8.76
C ALA A 80 16.62 9.49 8.84
N LEU A 81 17.02 10.41 7.96
CA LEU A 81 18.34 11.06 8.00
C LEU A 81 18.52 11.88 9.28
N ALA A 82 17.50 12.63 9.71
CA ALA A 82 17.55 13.36 10.97
C ALA A 82 17.69 12.42 12.18
N GLN A 83 16.97 11.29 12.19
CA GLN A 83 17.10 10.28 13.26
C GLN A 83 18.50 9.63 13.26
N ALA A 84 19.06 9.33 12.10
CA ALA A 84 20.43 8.82 11.99
C ALA A 84 21.46 9.80 12.58
N ARG A 85 21.30 11.10 12.30
CA ARG A 85 22.14 12.17 12.90
C ARG A 85 21.98 12.26 14.41
N LYS A 86 20.75 12.24 14.94
CA LYS A 86 20.45 12.24 16.39
C LYS A 86 21.15 11.07 17.10
N ARG A 87 21.20 9.89 16.47
CA ARG A 87 21.86 8.68 16.98
C ARG A 87 23.36 8.60 16.70
N ARG A 88 23.95 9.62 16.06
CA ARG A 88 25.37 9.63 15.62
C ARG A 88 25.73 8.44 14.72
N ALA A 89 24.75 7.88 14.01
CA ALA A 89 24.97 6.80 13.06
C ALA A 89 25.62 7.32 11.76
N ARG A 90 26.42 6.48 11.10
CA ARG A 90 26.93 6.76 9.75
C ARG A 90 25.84 6.49 8.72
N VAL A 91 25.46 7.53 7.99
CA VAL A 91 24.52 7.43 6.86
C VAL A 91 25.27 6.91 5.65
N LEU A 92 24.76 5.84 5.05
CA LEU A 92 25.34 5.20 3.86
C LEU A 92 24.26 4.98 2.80
N MET A 93 24.54 5.44 1.59
CA MET A 93 23.77 5.16 0.38
C MET A 93 24.36 3.94 -0.30
N LEU A 94 23.59 2.87 -0.45
CA LEU A 94 24.06 1.56 -0.93
C LEU A 94 23.44 1.19 -2.28
N GLN A 95 24.23 0.54 -3.12
CA GLN A 95 23.79 -0.04 -4.40
C GLN A 95 24.55 -1.32 -4.70
N LEU A 96 23.90 -2.19 -5.48
CA LEU A 96 24.56 -3.33 -6.11
C LEU A 96 25.00 -2.94 -7.52
N ALA A 97 26.28 -3.13 -7.81
CA ALA A 97 26.83 -3.01 -9.16
C ALA A 97 27.96 -4.04 -9.32
N PRO A 98 28.13 -4.62 -10.52
CA PRO A 98 29.25 -5.52 -10.77
C PRO A 98 30.57 -4.74 -10.87
N LEU A 99 31.65 -5.38 -10.42
CA LEU A 99 33.01 -4.94 -10.68
C LEU A 99 33.36 -5.16 -12.17
N PRO A 100 34.45 -4.57 -12.68
CA PRO A 100 34.86 -4.76 -14.08
C PRO A 100 35.09 -6.23 -14.48
N SER A 101 35.40 -7.11 -13.54
CA SER A 101 35.47 -8.56 -13.76
C SER A 101 34.11 -9.26 -13.95
N GLY A 102 33.01 -8.56 -13.66
CA GLY A 102 31.66 -9.12 -13.60
C GLY A 102 31.26 -9.62 -12.21
N LYS A 103 32.19 -9.67 -11.24
CA LYS A 103 31.90 -10.08 -9.86
C LYS A 103 30.89 -9.11 -9.21
N PRO A 104 29.82 -9.59 -8.56
CA PRO A 104 28.87 -8.70 -7.90
C PRO A 104 29.55 -7.96 -6.74
N CYS A 105 29.15 -6.71 -6.49
CA CYS A 105 29.73 -5.90 -5.44
C CYS A 105 28.69 -5.00 -4.77
N LEU A 106 28.80 -4.89 -3.45
CA LEU A 106 28.06 -3.92 -2.67
C LEU A 106 28.87 -2.63 -2.60
N HIS A 107 28.37 -1.56 -3.21
CA HIS A 107 28.98 -0.24 -3.14
C HIS A 107 28.23 0.64 -2.15
N ALA A 108 28.96 1.43 -1.38
CA ALA A 108 28.42 2.42 -0.47
C ALA A 108 29.09 3.78 -0.65
N ASN A 109 28.32 4.84 -0.48
CA ASN A 109 28.89 6.17 -0.24
C ASN A 109 28.22 6.85 0.96
N ASP A 110 29.01 7.57 1.76
CA ASP A 110 28.46 8.41 2.82
C ASP A 110 27.95 9.75 2.26
N ALA A 111 27.31 10.55 3.13
CA ALA A 111 26.78 11.87 2.76
C ALA A 111 27.87 12.90 2.37
N ARG A 112 29.16 12.59 2.59
CA ARG A 112 30.31 13.42 2.17
C ARG A 112 30.99 12.87 0.92
N GLY A 113 30.47 11.80 0.34
CA GLY A 113 31.01 11.15 -0.86
C GLY A 113 32.14 10.16 -0.58
N ALA A 114 32.45 9.83 0.69
CA ALA A 114 33.44 8.80 0.99
C ALA A 114 32.94 7.44 0.49
N ARG A 115 33.78 6.72 -0.27
CA ARG A 115 33.42 5.50 -0.99
C ARG A 115 33.89 4.26 -0.23
N LEU A 116 33.02 3.27 -0.12
CA LEU A 116 33.34 1.92 0.31
C LEU A 116 32.79 0.90 -0.71
N TRP A 117 33.43 -0.25 -0.83
CA TRP A 117 32.91 -1.34 -1.64
C TRP A 117 33.31 -2.70 -1.07
N ILE A 118 32.48 -3.71 -1.32
CA ILE A 118 32.66 -5.07 -0.82
C ILE A 118 32.37 -6.03 -1.99
N PRO A 119 33.40 -6.62 -2.61
CA PRO A 119 33.21 -7.69 -3.58
C PRO A 119 32.48 -8.87 -2.94
N LEU A 120 31.46 -9.39 -3.62
CA LEU A 120 30.60 -10.45 -3.10
C LEU A 120 30.76 -11.74 -3.91
N PRO A 121 30.62 -12.92 -3.29
CA PRO A 121 30.57 -14.19 -4.00
C PRO A 121 29.26 -14.35 -4.81
N ASN A 122 28.14 -13.82 -4.31
CA ASN A 122 26.83 -13.83 -4.96
C ASN A 122 25.97 -12.65 -4.42
N THR A 123 24.71 -12.53 -4.86
CA THR A 123 23.76 -11.49 -4.40
C THR A 123 22.63 -12.04 -3.54
N GLU A 124 22.85 -13.16 -2.84
CA GLU A 124 21.86 -13.73 -1.93
C GLU A 124 21.71 -12.91 -0.65
N ALA A 125 20.53 -12.97 -0.02
CA ALA A 125 20.22 -12.22 1.19
C ALA A 125 21.26 -12.43 2.32
N SER A 126 21.64 -13.68 2.60
CA SER A 126 22.63 -14.03 3.62
C SER A 126 24.00 -13.40 3.37
N THR A 127 24.45 -13.38 2.11
CA THR A 127 25.72 -12.75 1.72
C THR A 127 25.66 -11.23 1.84
N ILE A 128 24.54 -10.61 1.49
CA ILE A 128 24.33 -9.17 1.69
C ILE A 128 24.35 -8.83 3.18
N GLU A 129 23.65 -9.61 4.01
CA GLU A 129 23.65 -9.43 5.47
C GLU A 129 25.06 -9.48 6.06
N GLN A 130 25.85 -10.50 5.69
CA GLN A 130 27.25 -10.62 6.10
C GLN A 130 28.09 -9.42 5.65
N ALA A 131 27.89 -8.94 4.42
CA ALA A 131 28.59 -7.76 3.91
C ALA A 131 28.21 -6.48 4.69
N LEU A 132 26.95 -6.33 5.09
CA LEU A 132 26.50 -5.21 5.93
C LEU A 132 27.12 -5.26 7.33
N VAL A 133 27.23 -6.45 7.93
CA VAL A 133 27.90 -6.65 9.22
C VAL A 133 29.38 -6.30 9.11
N ALA A 134 30.07 -6.79 8.07
CA ALA A 134 31.47 -6.46 7.82
C ALA A 134 31.67 -4.94 7.64
N LEU A 135 30.77 -4.27 6.90
CA LEU A 135 30.78 -2.81 6.71
C LEU A 135 30.61 -2.06 8.04
N GLN A 136 29.68 -2.50 8.88
CA GLN A 136 29.42 -1.91 10.20
C GLN A 136 30.65 -2.06 11.11
N GLN A 137 31.26 -3.25 11.15
CA GLN A 137 32.47 -3.53 11.92
C GLN A 137 33.65 -2.69 11.46
N HIS A 138 33.88 -2.58 10.15
CA HIS A 138 34.93 -1.75 9.56
C HIS A 138 34.81 -0.27 9.97
N LEU A 139 33.59 0.26 10.00
CA LEU A 139 33.34 1.64 10.38
C LEU A 139 33.35 1.88 11.90
N GLY A 140 33.22 0.83 12.72
CA GLY A 140 33.21 0.88 14.17
C GLY A 140 32.09 1.75 14.77
N LYS A 141 31.00 1.97 14.04
CA LYS A 141 29.87 2.82 14.44
C LYS A 141 28.54 2.22 13.99
N PRO A 142 27.41 2.60 14.61
CA PRO A 142 26.10 2.28 14.05
C PRO A 142 25.96 2.88 12.65
N ILE A 143 25.31 2.16 11.74
CA ILE A 143 25.08 2.58 10.36
C ILE A 143 23.57 2.68 10.07
N ALA A 144 23.21 3.71 9.31
CA ALA A 144 21.88 3.89 8.74
C ALA A 144 22.00 3.75 7.22
N ILE A 145 21.33 2.75 6.68
CA ILE A 145 21.41 2.35 5.28
C ILE A 145 20.20 2.87 4.51
N PHE A 146 20.49 3.35 3.32
CA PHE A 146 19.51 3.72 2.30
C PHE A 146 19.91 3.03 1.00
N ALA A 147 19.11 2.07 0.56
CA ALA A 147 19.40 1.23 -0.59
C ALA A 147 18.83 1.78 -1.90
N HIS A 148 19.42 1.36 -3.01
CA HIS A 148 18.99 1.75 -4.35
C HIS A 148 18.82 0.53 -5.25
N GLY A 149 17.78 0.54 -6.09
CA GLY A 149 17.52 -0.47 -7.10
C GLY A 149 17.26 -1.85 -6.50
N ALA A 150 17.82 -2.89 -7.12
CA ALA A 150 17.58 -4.29 -6.76
C ALA A 150 17.90 -4.64 -5.29
N LEU A 151 18.82 -3.90 -4.67
CA LEU A 151 19.17 -4.08 -3.26
C LEU A 151 17.96 -3.84 -2.33
N VAL A 152 17.04 -2.95 -2.72
CA VAL A 152 15.85 -2.64 -1.92
C VAL A 152 14.99 -3.88 -1.73
N SER A 153 14.77 -4.67 -2.80
CA SER A 153 13.98 -5.90 -2.74
C SER A 153 14.55 -6.90 -1.73
N ILE A 154 15.87 -7.07 -1.73
CA ILE A 154 16.59 -7.94 -0.79
C ILE A 154 16.37 -7.44 0.65
N LEU A 155 16.59 -6.14 0.90
CA LEU A 155 16.54 -5.59 2.27
C LEU A 155 15.13 -5.46 2.85
N ARG A 156 14.08 -5.44 2.02
CA ARG A 156 12.68 -5.41 2.49
C ARG A 156 12.33 -6.59 3.40
N SER A 157 12.86 -7.78 3.13
CA SER A 157 12.60 -9.00 3.91
C SER A 157 13.55 -9.22 5.07
N HIS A 158 14.59 -8.39 5.23
CA HIS A 158 15.55 -8.55 6.32
C HIS A 158 14.95 -8.08 7.65
N ASN A 159 15.39 -8.70 8.74
CA ASN A 159 15.15 -8.16 10.08
C ASN A 159 16.09 -6.98 10.35
N ASP A 160 15.78 -6.21 11.39
CA ASP A 160 16.73 -5.22 11.89
C ASP A 160 17.91 -5.94 12.54
N ILE A 161 19.13 -5.59 12.12
CA ILE A 161 20.37 -6.13 12.66
C ILE A 161 20.91 -5.13 13.68
N ASP A 162 21.50 -5.61 14.76
CA ASP A 162 22.08 -4.73 15.77
C ASP A 162 23.05 -3.72 15.15
N ASN A 163 22.87 -2.45 15.50
CA ASN A 163 23.64 -1.32 14.99
C ASN A 163 23.52 -1.04 13.48
N ILE A 164 22.64 -1.73 12.74
CA ILE A 164 22.39 -1.52 11.30
C ILE A 164 20.91 -1.26 11.09
N ARG A 165 20.57 -0.07 10.59
CA ARG A 165 19.16 0.31 10.38
C ARG A 165 18.88 0.58 8.92
N PHE A 166 17.89 -0.10 8.36
CA PHE A 166 17.35 0.18 7.04
C PHE A 166 15.97 0.84 7.16
N CYS A 167 15.81 2.05 6.61
CA CYS A 167 14.51 2.74 6.63
C CYS A 167 13.58 2.22 5.53
N ARG A 168 12.97 1.06 5.77
CA ARG A 168 12.01 0.41 4.85
C ARG A 168 10.82 1.31 4.51
N GLN A 169 10.38 2.12 5.47
CA GLN A 169 9.22 3.00 5.37
C GLN A 169 9.40 4.16 4.40
N ALA A 170 10.64 4.46 4.01
CA ALA A 170 10.91 5.45 2.98
C ALA A 170 10.58 4.95 1.56
N TYR A 171 10.41 3.64 1.37
CA TYR A 171 10.11 3.05 0.07
C TYR A 171 8.63 2.73 -0.03
N LEU A 172 8.10 2.85 -1.24
CA LEU A 172 6.72 2.47 -1.52
C LEU A 172 6.46 1.03 -1.06
N PRO A 173 5.31 0.76 -0.44
CA PRO A 173 4.94 -0.56 0.02
C PRO A 173 4.67 -1.50 -1.17
N MET A 174 4.94 -2.79 -0.95
CA MET A 174 4.65 -3.85 -1.90
C MET A 174 3.50 -4.71 -1.40
N LEU A 175 2.71 -5.22 -2.34
CA LEU A 175 1.80 -6.32 -2.01
C LEU A 175 2.62 -7.57 -1.69
N PRO A 176 2.16 -8.43 -0.76
CA PRO A 176 2.80 -9.71 -0.49
C PRO A 176 2.94 -10.55 -1.78
N ALA A 177 4.10 -11.18 -1.98
CA ALA A 177 4.39 -11.94 -3.20
C ALA A 177 3.53 -13.22 -3.33
N ASP A 178 3.05 -13.73 -2.21
CA ASP A 178 2.16 -14.88 -2.08
C ASP A 178 0.67 -14.50 -2.16
N LEU A 179 0.35 -13.22 -2.34
CA LEU A 179 -1.02 -12.75 -2.48
C LEU A 179 -1.63 -13.36 -3.75
N LYS A 180 -2.53 -14.32 -3.57
CA LYS A 180 -3.31 -14.93 -4.66
C LYS A 180 -4.74 -15.15 -4.18
N PRO A 181 -5.77 -14.76 -4.94
CA PRO A 181 -7.12 -15.15 -4.61
C PRO A 181 -7.25 -16.67 -4.68
N ARG A 182 -7.92 -17.25 -3.69
CA ARG A 182 -8.27 -18.66 -3.73
C ARG A 182 -9.12 -18.98 -4.97
N GLU A 183 -8.81 -20.09 -5.63
CA GLU A 183 -9.61 -20.59 -6.74
C GLU A 183 -10.97 -21.10 -6.23
N LEU A 184 -12.03 -20.68 -6.92
CA LEU A 184 -13.39 -21.14 -6.64
C LEU A 184 -13.53 -22.63 -7.01
N GLY A 185 -14.06 -23.44 -6.09
CA GLY A 185 -14.23 -24.88 -6.27
C GLY A 185 -13.31 -25.75 -5.42
N GLN A 186 -12.27 -25.18 -4.81
CA GLN A 186 -11.48 -25.87 -3.78
C GLN A 186 -12.31 -25.96 -2.48
N THR A 187 -12.30 -27.12 -1.81
CA THR A 187 -13.07 -27.33 -0.57
C THR A 187 -12.66 -26.33 0.50
N ALA A 188 -13.54 -25.36 0.79
CA ALA A 188 -13.36 -24.39 1.86
C ALA A 188 -13.13 -25.09 3.21
N SER A 189 -12.47 -24.39 4.14
CA SER A 189 -12.51 -24.81 5.54
C SER A 189 -13.98 -24.87 5.99
N HIS A 190 -14.31 -25.68 6.99
CA HIS A 190 -15.71 -25.89 7.37
C HIS A 190 -16.35 -24.57 7.89
N LEU A 191 -17.06 -23.85 7.00
CA LEU A 191 -17.80 -22.65 7.35
C LEU A 191 -18.86 -22.96 8.42
N PRO A 192 -18.96 -22.14 9.49
CA PRO A 192 -20.08 -22.19 10.43
C PRO A 192 -21.44 -22.10 9.73
N ALA A 193 -22.46 -22.74 10.30
CA ALA A 193 -23.80 -22.79 9.70
C ALA A 193 -24.41 -21.39 9.47
N HIS A 194 -24.10 -20.41 10.34
CA HIS A 194 -24.58 -19.04 10.15
C HIS A 194 -23.91 -18.34 8.97
N LEU A 195 -22.58 -18.50 8.78
CA LEU A 195 -21.87 -17.93 7.63
C LEU A 195 -22.32 -18.55 6.31
N LYS A 196 -22.61 -19.85 6.29
CA LYS A 196 -23.21 -20.51 5.10
C LYS A 196 -24.57 -19.89 4.73
N ARG A 197 -25.38 -19.57 5.74
CA ARG A 197 -26.68 -18.91 5.52
C ARG A 197 -26.51 -17.47 5.02
N LEU A 198 -25.59 -16.71 5.61
CA LEU A 198 -25.28 -15.35 5.15
C LEU A 198 -24.73 -15.34 3.72
N GLU A 199 -23.82 -16.27 3.39
CA GLU A 199 -23.32 -16.47 2.02
C GLU A 199 -24.46 -16.77 1.05
N ALA A 200 -25.33 -17.74 1.37
CA ALA A 200 -26.46 -18.10 0.52
C ALA A 200 -27.43 -16.94 0.32
N GLU A 201 -27.73 -16.18 1.38
CA GLU A 201 -28.58 -14.98 1.32
C GLU A 201 -27.97 -13.91 0.40
N SER A 202 -26.68 -13.61 0.57
CA SER A 202 -26.01 -12.61 -0.27
C SER A 202 -25.93 -13.05 -1.74
N ILE A 203 -25.67 -14.32 -2.01
CA ILE A 203 -25.68 -14.88 -3.39
C ILE A 203 -27.08 -14.79 -3.99
N HIS A 204 -28.13 -15.08 -3.22
CA HIS A 204 -29.52 -14.95 -3.65
C HIS A 204 -29.83 -13.49 -4.04
N ILE A 205 -29.49 -12.52 -3.17
CA ILE A 205 -29.67 -11.09 -3.43
C ILE A 205 -28.95 -10.65 -4.71
N LEU A 206 -27.69 -11.08 -4.90
CA LEU A 206 -26.90 -10.75 -6.08
C LEU A 206 -27.56 -11.26 -7.37
N ARG A 207 -28.10 -12.49 -7.35
CA ARG A 207 -28.76 -13.10 -8.51
C ARG A 207 -30.11 -12.43 -8.83
N GLU A 208 -30.93 -12.18 -7.82
CA GLU A 208 -32.22 -11.49 -7.97
C GLU A 208 -32.03 -10.08 -8.54
N ALA A 209 -31.09 -9.32 -7.98
CA ALA A 209 -30.79 -7.98 -8.44
C ALA A 209 -30.28 -7.97 -9.89
N LEU A 210 -29.47 -8.96 -10.27
CA LEU A 210 -28.95 -9.07 -11.63
C LEU A 210 -30.05 -9.45 -12.64
N ALA A 211 -30.93 -10.38 -12.28
CA ALA A 211 -32.02 -10.83 -13.16
C ALA A 211 -32.93 -9.66 -13.59
N GLU A 212 -33.03 -8.64 -12.74
CA GLU A 212 -33.86 -7.46 -12.93
C GLU A 212 -33.07 -6.21 -13.37
N ALA A 213 -31.76 -6.35 -13.59
CA ALA A 213 -30.87 -5.25 -14.01
C ALA A 213 -30.73 -5.19 -15.53
N ARG A 214 -30.76 -3.97 -16.09
CA ARG A 214 -30.39 -3.73 -17.49
C ARG A 214 -28.92 -3.38 -17.65
N ASN A 215 -28.37 -2.65 -16.68
CA ASN A 215 -27.00 -2.15 -16.68
C ASN A 215 -26.47 -2.09 -15.23
N PRO A 216 -26.04 -3.24 -14.68
CA PRO A 216 -25.57 -3.33 -13.31
C PRO A 216 -24.11 -2.87 -13.18
N ALA A 217 -23.73 -2.42 -11.99
CA ALA A 217 -22.33 -2.22 -11.61
C ALA A 217 -22.11 -2.58 -10.13
N MET A 218 -20.88 -2.88 -9.76
CA MET A 218 -20.50 -3.09 -8.36
C MET A 218 -19.53 -2.00 -7.89
N LEU A 219 -19.87 -1.28 -6.82
CA LEU A 219 -18.95 -0.35 -6.18
C LEU A 219 -17.82 -1.12 -5.50
N TYR A 220 -16.59 -0.83 -5.92
CA TYR A 220 -15.40 -1.46 -5.39
C TYR A 220 -14.53 -0.42 -4.69
N SER A 221 -14.64 -0.35 -3.36
CA SER A 221 -13.96 0.65 -2.51
C SER A 221 -12.60 0.18 -1.96
N ILE A 222 -12.19 -1.05 -2.28
CA ILE A 222 -10.89 -1.63 -1.88
C ILE A 222 -10.79 -1.81 -0.35
N GLY A 223 -11.92 -1.94 0.32
CA GLY A 223 -12.02 -2.33 1.74
C GLY A 223 -12.37 -3.80 1.93
N LYS A 224 -12.26 -4.29 3.17
CA LYS A 224 -12.60 -5.65 3.61
C LYS A 224 -13.99 -6.08 3.14
N ASP A 225 -15.00 -5.22 3.29
CA ASP A 225 -16.39 -5.51 2.93
C ASP A 225 -16.55 -5.64 1.41
N SER A 226 -15.93 -4.73 0.64
CA SER A 226 -15.95 -4.82 -0.82
C SER A 226 -15.17 -6.02 -1.36
N SER A 227 -14.13 -6.50 -0.65
CA SER A 227 -13.44 -7.75 -0.99
C SER A 227 -14.34 -8.97 -0.76
N VAL A 228 -15.09 -9.01 0.34
CA VAL A 228 -16.09 -10.07 0.60
C VAL A 228 -17.20 -10.02 -0.45
N LEU A 229 -17.73 -8.83 -0.76
CA LEU A 229 -18.77 -8.65 -1.77
C LEU A 229 -18.30 -9.12 -3.16
N LEU A 230 -17.08 -8.75 -3.56
CA LEU A 230 -16.47 -9.21 -4.82
C LEU A 230 -16.34 -10.74 -4.85
N HIS A 231 -15.87 -11.34 -3.76
CA HIS A 231 -15.76 -12.79 -3.65
C HIS A 231 -17.13 -13.49 -3.76
N LEU A 232 -18.16 -12.95 -3.09
CA LEU A 232 -19.54 -13.47 -3.19
C LEU A 232 -20.12 -13.34 -4.60
N ALA A 233 -19.85 -12.23 -5.31
CA ALA A 233 -20.25 -12.09 -6.71
C ALA A 233 -19.58 -13.13 -7.61
N ARG A 234 -18.26 -13.37 -7.43
CA ARG A 234 -17.58 -14.44 -8.19
C ARG A 234 -18.19 -15.82 -7.90
N LYS A 235 -18.57 -16.12 -6.65
CA LYS A 235 -19.31 -17.34 -6.30
C LYS A 235 -20.70 -17.40 -6.94
N ALA A 236 -21.44 -16.29 -6.95
CA ALA A 236 -22.80 -16.23 -7.47
C ALA A 236 -22.89 -16.57 -8.96
N PHE A 237 -21.85 -16.24 -9.74
CA PHE A 237 -21.84 -16.38 -11.21
C PHE A 237 -20.82 -17.40 -11.74
N TYR A 238 -20.13 -18.12 -10.85
CA TYR A 238 -19.25 -19.22 -11.22
C TYR A 238 -19.97 -20.26 -12.11
N PRO A 239 -19.33 -20.80 -13.17
CA PRO A 239 -17.91 -20.66 -13.54
C PRO A 239 -17.56 -19.43 -14.38
N SER A 240 -18.55 -18.58 -14.72
CA SER A 240 -18.30 -17.38 -15.52
C SER A 240 -17.88 -16.19 -14.66
N ALA A 241 -17.22 -15.21 -15.26
CA ALA A 241 -17.00 -13.91 -14.61
C ALA A 241 -18.36 -13.21 -14.36
N PRO A 242 -18.50 -12.44 -13.27
CA PRO A 242 -19.73 -11.68 -13.03
C PRO A 242 -20.05 -10.73 -14.21
N PRO A 243 -21.29 -10.69 -14.71
CA PRO A 243 -21.64 -9.98 -15.94
C PRO A 243 -21.91 -8.48 -15.72
N PHE A 244 -21.00 -7.80 -15.01
CA PHE A 244 -21.04 -6.36 -14.76
C PHE A 244 -19.66 -5.81 -14.38
N PRO A 245 -19.38 -4.52 -14.63
CA PRO A 245 -18.12 -3.91 -14.24
C PRO A 245 -18.04 -3.63 -12.74
N LEU A 246 -16.80 -3.52 -12.26
CA LEU A 246 -16.46 -2.82 -11.02
C LEU A 246 -16.41 -1.32 -11.28
N LEU A 247 -16.87 -0.51 -10.32
CA LEU A 247 -16.78 0.94 -10.34
C LEU A 247 -16.01 1.43 -9.11
N HIS A 248 -14.90 2.14 -9.32
CA HIS A 248 -14.14 2.80 -8.28
C HIS A 248 -14.19 4.32 -8.47
N VAL A 249 -14.73 5.02 -7.47
CA VAL A 249 -14.67 6.49 -7.37
C VAL A 249 -13.34 6.87 -6.72
N ASP A 250 -12.45 7.42 -7.53
CA ASP A 250 -11.09 7.72 -7.15
C ASP A 250 -10.96 9.18 -6.73
N THR A 251 -10.69 9.38 -5.44
CA THR A 251 -10.48 10.70 -4.85
C THR A 251 -9.08 11.26 -5.10
N ARG A 252 -8.17 10.49 -5.71
CA ARG A 252 -6.72 10.73 -5.80
C ARG A 252 -5.97 10.66 -4.46
N TRP A 253 -6.67 10.46 -3.34
CA TRP A 253 -6.12 10.57 -1.98
C TRP A 253 -6.22 9.26 -1.17
N LYS A 254 -6.40 8.11 -1.83
CA LYS A 254 -6.33 6.79 -1.18
C LYS A 254 -4.89 6.46 -0.81
N PHE A 255 -4.72 5.47 0.07
CA PHE A 255 -3.40 4.93 0.36
C PHE A 255 -2.77 4.29 -0.88
N GLN A 256 -1.45 4.37 -1.02
CA GLN A 256 -0.71 3.73 -2.12
C GLN A 256 -0.91 2.21 -2.14
N GLU A 257 -0.99 1.57 -0.98
CA GLU A 257 -1.29 0.13 -0.87
C GLU A 257 -2.68 -0.22 -1.43
N MET A 258 -3.66 0.67 -1.28
CA MET A 258 -5.01 0.46 -1.83
C MET A 258 -5.00 0.50 -3.35
N TYR A 259 -4.29 1.45 -3.97
CA TYR A 259 -4.20 1.52 -5.43
C TYR A 259 -3.57 0.26 -6.03
N ARG A 260 -2.48 -0.22 -5.43
CA ARG A 260 -1.82 -1.46 -5.86
C ARG A 260 -2.75 -2.65 -5.72
N PHE A 261 -3.41 -2.78 -4.56
CA PHE A 261 -4.33 -3.89 -4.31
C PHE A 261 -5.54 -3.86 -5.26
N ARG A 262 -6.06 -2.67 -5.58
CA ARG A 262 -7.14 -2.48 -6.55
C ARG A 262 -6.78 -3.04 -7.91
N ASP A 263 -5.63 -2.62 -8.44
CA ASP A 263 -5.20 -2.98 -9.79
C ASP A 263 -4.92 -4.49 -9.88
N PHE A 264 -4.31 -5.04 -8.83
CA PHE A 264 -4.13 -6.48 -8.66
C PHE A 264 -5.48 -7.24 -8.66
N MET A 265 -6.42 -6.85 -7.80
CA MET A 265 -7.70 -7.57 -7.69
C MET A 265 -8.60 -7.40 -8.93
N ALA A 266 -8.55 -6.26 -9.60
CA ALA A 266 -9.24 -6.06 -10.87
C ALA A 266 -8.73 -7.06 -11.93
N HIS A 267 -7.41 -7.19 -12.07
CA HIS A 267 -6.79 -8.18 -12.96
C HIS A 267 -7.19 -9.61 -12.58
N GLU A 268 -7.00 -10.01 -11.32
CA GLU A 268 -7.25 -11.39 -10.88
C GLU A 268 -8.74 -11.79 -10.88
N SER A 269 -9.64 -10.82 -10.74
CA SER A 269 -11.08 -11.09 -10.79
C SER A 269 -11.60 -11.35 -12.21
N GLY A 270 -10.84 -10.96 -13.25
CA GLY A 270 -11.29 -11.01 -14.65
C GLY A 270 -12.43 -10.03 -14.97
N MET A 271 -12.68 -9.05 -14.10
CA MET A 271 -13.74 -8.05 -14.26
C MET A 271 -13.18 -6.72 -14.76
N GLN A 272 -13.96 -6.02 -15.59
CA GLN A 272 -13.60 -4.66 -16.01
C GLN A 272 -13.69 -3.70 -14.82
N LEU A 273 -12.63 -2.94 -14.55
CA LEU A 273 -12.63 -1.86 -13.57
C LEU A 273 -12.80 -0.50 -14.26
N LEU A 274 -13.92 0.15 -13.97
CA LEU A 274 -14.18 1.54 -14.33
C LEU A 274 -13.70 2.45 -13.21
N VAL A 275 -12.80 3.37 -13.53
CA VAL A 275 -12.33 4.41 -12.59
C VAL A 275 -12.93 5.74 -12.99
N HIS A 276 -13.56 6.42 -12.04
CA HIS A 276 -14.07 7.79 -12.23
C HIS A 276 -13.42 8.74 -11.24
N ILE A 277 -12.90 9.84 -11.76
CA ILE A 277 -12.36 10.97 -11.00
C ILE A 277 -13.18 12.19 -11.39
N ASN A 278 -13.63 12.97 -10.40
CA ASN A 278 -14.35 14.21 -10.69
C ASN A 278 -13.42 15.24 -11.37
N PRO A 279 -13.70 15.67 -12.62
CA PRO A 279 -12.87 16.65 -13.32
C PRO A 279 -12.72 17.97 -12.54
N THR A 280 -13.79 18.43 -11.89
CA THR A 280 -13.78 19.66 -11.08
C THR A 280 -12.82 19.55 -9.89
N ALA A 281 -12.69 18.34 -9.31
CA ALA A 281 -11.74 18.10 -8.23
C ALA A 281 -10.29 18.20 -8.70
N ILE A 282 -10.01 17.85 -9.97
CA ILE A 282 -8.69 18.01 -10.58
C ILE A 282 -8.43 19.49 -10.87
N GLU A 283 -9.37 20.16 -11.56
CA GLU A 283 -9.23 21.56 -11.98
C GLU A 283 -8.99 22.50 -10.79
N LYS A 284 -9.71 22.28 -9.68
CA LYS A 284 -9.61 23.09 -8.46
C LYS A 284 -8.63 22.54 -7.42
N ASP A 285 -7.90 21.47 -7.76
CA ASP A 285 -6.98 20.74 -6.88
C ASP A 285 -7.54 20.45 -5.46
N ILE A 286 -8.77 19.96 -5.41
CA ILE A 286 -9.48 19.69 -4.14
C ILE A 286 -8.76 18.59 -3.36
N ASN A 287 -8.30 18.94 -2.16
CA ASN A 287 -7.51 18.05 -1.30
C ASN A 287 -7.96 18.11 0.18
N PRO A 288 -7.77 17.02 0.94
CA PRO A 288 -8.25 16.93 2.32
C PRO A 288 -7.49 17.78 3.33
N PHE A 289 -6.28 18.28 2.99
CA PHE A 289 -5.48 19.11 3.89
C PHE A 289 -5.95 20.58 3.90
N GLU A 290 -6.23 21.14 2.73
CA GLU A 290 -6.60 22.55 2.57
C GLU A 290 -8.11 22.78 2.62
N HIS A 291 -8.90 21.84 2.10
CA HIS A 291 -10.35 22.00 1.93
C HIS A 291 -11.15 21.29 3.04
N GLY A 292 -10.47 20.59 3.96
CA GLY A 292 -11.10 19.81 5.01
C GLY A 292 -11.85 18.57 4.51
N SER A 293 -12.39 17.80 5.46
CA SER A 293 -12.98 16.49 5.16
C SER A 293 -14.33 16.60 4.44
N ALA A 294 -15.16 17.60 4.79
CA ALA A 294 -16.50 17.78 4.28
C ALA A 294 -16.52 18.12 2.78
N LEU A 295 -15.89 19.23 2.38
CA LEU A 295 -15.86 19.70 1.00
C LEU A 295 -15.14 18.70 0.07
N HIS A 296 -14.01 18.15 0.52
CA HIS A 296 -13.30 17.11 -0.23
C HIS A 296 -14.18 15.87 -0.45
N THR A 297 -14.87 15.40 0.58
CA THR A 297 -15.72 14.21 0.48
C THR A 297 -16.91 14.45 -0.44
N ASP A 298 -17.54 15.61 -0.36
CA ASP A 298 -18.68 15.96 -1.20
C ASP A 298 -18.30 15.96 -2.70
N ILE A 299 -17.30 16.75 -3.06
CA ILE A 299 -16.87 16.89 -4.46
C ILE A 299 -16.24 15.59 -4.97
N CYS A 300 -15.31 15.01 -4.23
CA CYS A 300 -14.50 13.90 -4.73
C CYS A 300 -15.18 12.53 -4.58
N LYS A 301 -16.28 12.42 -3.82
CA LYS A 301 -17.04 11.17 -3.69
C LYS A 301 -18.50 11.30 -4.07
N THR A 302 -19.28 12.18 -3.45
CA THR A 302 -20.72 12.29 -3.70
C THR A 302 -20.99 12.68 -5.15
N GLU A 303 -20.45 13.82 -5.57
CA GLU A 303 -20.66 14.34 -6.92
C GLU A 303 -19.93 13.48 -7.96
N ALA A 304 -18.74 12.97 -7.63
CA ALA A 304 -18.02 12.02 -8.46
C ALA A 304 -18.84 10.75 -8.73
N LEU A 305 -19.48 10.18 -7.70
CA LEU A 305 -20.32 9.00 -7.84
C LEU A 305 -21.52 9.31 -8.72
N LYS A 306 -22.25 10.40 -8.46
CA LYS A 306 -23.40 10.81 -9.27
C LYS A 306 -23.04 10.99 -10.74
N GLN A 307 -21.95 11.71 -11.03
CA GLN A 307 -21.43 11.86 -12.39
C GLN A 307 -21.13 10.50 -13.06
N ALA A 308 -20.53 9.56 -12.34
CA ALA A 308 -20.23 8.23 -12.88
C ALA A 308 -21.52 7.45 -13.18
N LEU A 309 -22.48 7.49 -12.27
CA LEU A 309 -23.75 6.79 -12.42
C LEU A 309 -24.56 7.33 -13.60
N ASP A 310 -24.60 8.65 -13.77
CA ASP A 310 -25.24 9.31 -14.92
C ASP A 310 -24.51 8.98 -16.22
N LYS A 311 -23.17 9.10 -16.23
CA LYS A 311 -22.35 8.84 -17.42
C LYS A 311 -22.54 7.43 -17.97
N TYR A 312 -22.58 6.43 -17.09
CA TYR A 312 -22.70 5.03 -17.48
C TYR A 312 -24.14 4.54 -17.48
N ALA A 313 -25.11 5.34 -17.01
CA ALA A 313 -26.53 4.98 -16.91
C ALA A 313 -26.77 3.66 -16.15
N PHE A 314 -26.11 3.48 -15.00
CA PHE A 314 -26.29 2.29 -14.18
C PHE A 314 -27.65 2.29 -13.48
N ASP A 315 -28.38 1.16 -13.60
CA ASP A 315 -29.74 1.04 -13.07
C ASP A 315 -29.82 0.17 -11.81
N VAL A 316 -28.77 -0.62 -11.54
CA VAL A 316 -28.55 -1.39 -10.31
C VAL A 316 -27.09 -1.24 -9.90
N VAL A 317 -26.84 -0.89 -8.64
CA VAL A 317 -25.50 -0.68 -8.12
C VAL A 317 -25.32 -1.47 -6.84
N PHE A 318 -24.42 -2.44 -6.85
CA PHE A 318 -24.07 -3.24 -5.67
C PHE A 318 -23.13 -2.46 -4.75
N GLY A 319 -23.44 -2.44 -3.46
CA GLY A 319 -22.63 -1.82 -2.41
C GLY A 319 -22.37 -2.75 -1.23
N GLY A 320 -21.23 -2.59 -0.58
CA GLY A 320 -20.80 -3.41 0.56
C GLY A 320 -21.20 -2.87 1.94
N ALA A 321 -22.20 -1.98 2.02
CA ALA A 321 -22.63 -1.41 3.29
C ALA A 321 -23.37 -2.46 4.15
N ARG A 322 -23.16 -2.39 5.47
CA ARG A 322 -23.81 -3.23 6.48
C ARG A 322 -24.60 -2.38 7.48
N ARG A 323 -25.58 -3.00 8.14
CA ARG A 323 -26.45 -2.33 9.12
C ARG A 323 -25.75 -2.02 10.44
N ASP A 324 -24.75 -2.82 10.83
CA ASP A 324 -24.03 -2.67 12.10
C ASP A 324 -22.91 -1.61 12.06
N GLU A 325 -22.51 -1.14 10.87
CA GLU A 325 -21.38 -0.20 10.71
C GLU A 325 -21.63 1.18 11.31
N GLU A 326 -22.85 1.71 11.16
CA GLU A 326 -23.21 3.06 11.60
C GLU A 326 -24.73 3.19 11.83
N THR A 327 -25.12 4.01 12.81
CA THR A 327 -26.50 4.14 13.28
C THR A 327 -27.52 4.46 12.19
N SER A 328 -27.22 5.35 11.23
CA SER A 328 -28.15 5.70 10.15
C SER A 328 -28.43 4.52 9.20
N ARG A 329 -27.52 3.54 9.14
CA ARG A 329 -27.66 2.32 8.32
C ARG A 329 -28.50 1.23 8.97
N ALA A 330 -28.81 1.32 10.25
CA ALA A 330 -29.61 0.31 10.95
C ALA A 330 -31.00 0.09 10.31
N LYS A 331 -31.53 1.13 9.64
CA LYS A 331 -32.82 1.10 8.93
C LYS A 331 -32.67 0.94 7.41
N GLU A 332 -31.46 0.65 6.92
CA GLU A 332 -31.21 0.44 5.50
C GLU A 332 -31.86 -0.86 5.02
N ARG A 333 -32.46 -0.78 3.83
CA ARG A 333 -33.04 -1.92 3.12
C ARG A 333 -31.99 -2.56 2.22
N VAL A 334 -32.17 -3.83 1.87
CA VAL A 334 -31.30 -4.51 0.90
C VAL A 334 -31.41 -3.83 -0.46
N PHE A 335 -32.63 -3.55 -0.93
CA PHE A 335 -32.92 -2.78 -2.15
C PHE A 335 -33.35 -1.37 -1.76
N SER A 336 -32.45 -0.41 -1.98
CA SER A 336 -32.64 0.99 -1.64
C SER A 336 -32.86 1.80 -2.91
N LEU A 337 -34.11 2.19 -3.15
CA LEU A 337 -34.51 2.90 -4.37
C LEU A 337 -33.99 4.35 -4.36
N ARG A 338 -33.41 4.77 -5.49
CA ARG A 338 -32.97 6.14 -5.77
C ARG A 338 -33.77 6.71 -6.94
N ASN A 339 -34.22 7.95 -6.82
CA ASN A 339 -34.89 8.64 -7.93
C ASN A 339 -33.91 9.04 -9.03
N ALA A 340 -34.41 9.67 -10.10
CA ALA A 340 -33.60 10.11 -11.24
C ALA A 340 -32.50 11.14 -10.88
N ASN A 341 -32.64 11.84 -9.75
CA ASN A 341 -31.62 12.78 -9.24
C ASN A 341 -30.72 12.12 -8.19
N HIS A 342 -30.69 10.78 -8.14
CA HIS A 342 -29.98 9.96 -7.17
C HIS A 342 -30.36 10.18 -5.70
N ARG A 343 -31.48 10.85 -5.41
CA ARG A 343 -31.92 11.07 -4.02
C ARG A 343 -32.66 9.86 -3.46
N TRP A 344 -32.49 9.67 -2.16
CA TRP A 344 -33.26 8.70 -1.39
C TRP A 344 -34.51 9.34 -0.78
N ASP A 345 -35.66 8.69 -0.94
CA ASP A 345 -36.93 9.09 -0.33
C ASP A 345 -37.46 7.95 0.55
N PRO A 346 -37.59 8.14 1.88
CA PRO A 346 -38.12 7.13 2.80
C PRO A 346 -39.49 6.59 2.39
N LYS A 347 -40.37 7.42 1.80
CA LYS A 347 -41.75 7.04 1.47
C LYS A 347 -41.83 6.09 0.28
N ASN A 348 -40.82 6.11 -0.59
CA ASN A 348 -40.77 5.29 -1.80
C ASN A 348 -40.08 3.93 -1.57
N GLN A 349 -39.69 3.62 -0.33
CA GLN A 349 -38.99 2.38 -0.02
C GLN A 349 -39.97 1.23 0.23
N CYS A 350 -39.77 0.10 -0.44
CA CYS A 350 -40.68 -1.04 -0.34
C CYS A 350 -40.38 -1.93 0.88
N PRO A 351 -41.40 -2.49 1.55
CA PRO A 351 -41.21 -3.59 2.49
C PRO A 351 -40.49 -4.78 1.85
N GLU A 352 -39.54 -5.39 2.57
CA GLU A 352 -38.81 -6.58 2.15
C GLU A 352 -39.30 -7.73 3.02
N LEU A 353 -40.12 -8.63 2.45
CA LEU A 353 -40.68 -9.76 3.18
C LEU A 353 -39.99 -11.05 2.72
N TRP A 354 -39.55 -11.87 3.67
CA TRP A 354 -38.75 -13.08 3.41
C TRP A 354 -37.49 -12.77 2.58
N ASN A 355 -37.33 -13.45 1.44
CA ASN A 355 -36.27 -13.23 0.45
C ASN A 355 -36.86 -12.79 -0.90
N LEU A 356 -38.01 -12.10 -0.87
CA LEU A 356 -38.70 -11.55 -2.03
C LEU A 356 -38.46 -10.04 -2.09
N TYR A 357 -37.93 -9.57 -3.23
CA TYR A 357 -37.54 -8.17 -3.42
C TYR A 357 -38.38 -7.53 -4.52
N ASN A 358 -38.89 -6.32 -4.26
CA ASN A 358 -39.56 -5.53 -5.29
C ASN A 358 -38.54 -4.65 -6.02
N THR A 359 -38.19 -5.06 -7.24
CA THR A 359 -37.20 -4.39 -8.10
C THR A 359 -37.80 -3.35 -9.04
N ARG A 360 -39.13 -3.17 -9.05
CA ARG A 360 -39.80 -2.22 -9.95
C ARG A 360 -39.31 -0.80 -9.69
N LYS A 361 -38.99 -0.10 -10.77
CA LYS A 361 -38.50 1.28 -10.75
C LYS A 361 -38.99 2.06 -11.96
N ALA A 362 -39.20 3.36 -11.78
CA ALA A 362 -39.52 4.28 -12.87
C ALA A 362 -38.31 4.48 -13.81
N ALA A 363 -38.55 5.00 -15.02
CA ALA A 363 -37.47 5.38 -15.92
C ALA A 363 -36.54 6.41 -15.26
N GLY A 364 -35.22 6.21 -15.40
CA GLY A 364 -34.19 7.03 -14.75
C GLY A 364 -33.94 6.72 -13.27
N ALA A 365 -34.80 5.95 -12.59
CA ALA A 365 -34.54 5.51 -11.22
C ALA A 365 -33.55 4.33 -11.20
N SER A 366 -32.83 4.19 -10.09
CA SER A 366 -31.84 3.12 -9.88
C SER A 366 -31.97 2.50 -8.50
N HIS A 367 -31.54 1.25 -8.36
CA HIS A 367 -31.43 0.59 -7.05
C HIS A 367 -29.99 0.62 -6.55
N ARG A 368 -29.80 0.90 -5.27
CA ARG A 368 -28.61 0.48 -4.52
C ARG A 368 -28.94 -0.83 -3.84
N VAL A 369 -28.12 -1.86 -4.08
CA VAL A 369 -28.34 -3.20 -3.55
C VAL A 369 -27.21 -3.52 -2.57
N PHE A 370 -27.55 -3.94 -1.35
CA PHE A 370 -26.61 -4.18 -0.26
C PHE A 370 -26.63 -5.64 0.20
N PRO A 371 -25.97 -6.57 -0.51
CA PRO A 371 -25.98 -8.00 -0.17
C PRO A 371 -25.38 -8.32 1.21
N LEU A 372 -24.56 -7.42 1.76
CA LEU A 372 -23.91 -7.59 3.05
C LEU A 372 -24.71 -7.02 4.22
N SER A 373 -25.94 -6.52 4.01
CA SER A 373 -26.72 -5.81 5.03
C SER A 373 -26.81 -6.51 6.40
N ASN A 374 -26.89 -7.85 6.39
CA ASN A 374 -27.04 -8.69 7.59
C ASN A 374 -25.74 -9.22 8.18
N TRP A 375 -24.60 -8.87 7.59
CA TRP A 375 -23.29 -9.27 8.08
C TRP A 375 -22.82 -8.29 9.17
N THR A 376 -22.05 -8.78 10.13
CA THR A 376 -21.36 -7.96 11.13
C THR A 376 -19.86 -7.84 10.81
N GLU A 377 -19.14 -6.94 11.49
CA GLU A 377 -17.68 -6.85 11.32
C GLU A 377 -17.00 -8.20 11.64
N LEU A 378 -17.48 -8.90 12.67
CA LEU A 378 -16.96 -10.21 13.03
C LEU A 378 -17.20 -11.24 11.91
N ASP A 379 -18.40 -11.25 11.32
CA ASP A 379 -18.73 -12.18 10.22
C ASP A 379 -17.85 -11.96 9.01
N ILE A 380 -17.60 -10.68 8.65
CA ILE A 380 -16.72 -10.30 7.55
C ILE A 380 -15.31 -10.85 7.78
N TRP A 381 -14.73 -10.67 8.96
CA TRP A 381 -13.39 -11.20 9.25
C TRP A 381 -13.34 -12.71 9.36
N GLN A 382 -14.37 -13.35 9.94
CA GLN A 382 -14.45 -14.81 10.00
C GLN A 382 -14.53 -15.42 8.60
N TYR A 383 -15.30 -14.79 7.71
CA TYR A 383 -15.43 -15.23 6.33
C TYR A 383 -14.16 -14.97 5.52
N ILE A 384 -13.51 -13.81 5.69
CA ILE A 384 -12.18 -13.53 5.12
C ILE A 384 -11.16 -14.60 5.53
N HIS A 385 -11.16 -14.98 6.81
CA HIS A 385 -10.29 -16.03 7.32
C HIS A 385 -10.61 -17.41 6.71
N ALA A 386 -11.88 -17.83 6.75
CA ALA A 386 -12.32 -19.15 6.32
C ALA A 386 -12.12 -19.38 4.80
N GLU A 387 -12.38 -18.34 4.00
CA GLU A 387 -12.28 -18.36 2.54
C GLU A 387 -10.91 -17.89 2.04
N GLN A 388 -10.02 -17.44 2.94
CA GLN A 388 -8.70 -16.87 2.61
C GLN A 388 -8.80 -15.75 1.57
N ILE A 389 -9.74 -14.82 1.80
CA ILE A 389 -9.99 -13.69 0.88
C ILE A 389 -8.84 -12.69 1.02
N PRO A 390 -8.15 -12.32 -0.07
CA PRO A 390 -7.16 -11.26 -0.03
C PRO A 390 -7.75 -9.93 0.47
N VAL A 391 -7.01 -9.24 1.33
CA VAL A 391 -7.33 -7.90 1.80
C VAL A 391 -6.09 -7.00 1.76
N VAL A 392 -6.30 -5.69 1.78
CA VAL A 392 -5.21 -4.71 1.75
C VAL A 392 -4.29 -4.89 2.98
N PRO A 393 -2.96 -4.89 2.84
CA PRO A 393 -2.04 -5.10 3.96
C PRO A 393 -2.16 -4.07 5.11
N LEU A 394 -2.77 -2.91 4.83
CA LEU A 394 -3.11 -1.89 5.84
C LEU A 394 -3.99 -2.40 6.97
N TYR A 395 -4.75 -3.48 6.76
CA TYR A 395 -5.54 -4.11 7.82
C TYR A 395 -4.71 -4.82 8.88
N PHE A 396 -3.46 -5.19 8.56
CA PHE A 396 -2.53 -5.86 9.44
C PHE A 396 -1.51 -4.87 10.02
N ALA A 397 -1.10 -5.10 11.25
CA ALA A 397 -0.11 -4.32 11.96
C ALA A 397 1.24 -4.38 11.26
N SER A 398 1.83 -3.20 11.02
CA SER A 398 3.18 -3.07 10.50
C SER A 398 3.79 -1.75 10.98
N PRO A 399 5.14 -1.65 11.11
CA PRO A 399 5.82 -0.40 11.42
C PRO A 399 5.62 0.62 10.28
N ARG A 400 4.83 1.66 10.53
CA ARG A 400 4.47 2.70 9.56
C ARG A 400 4.83 4.10 10.07
N PRO A 401 5.17 5.03 9.17
CA PRO A 401 5.41 6.42 9.54
C PRO A 401 4.07 7.11 9.82
N VAL A 402 3.91 7.62 11.02
CA VAL A 402 2.68 8.30 11.47
C VAL A 402 3.01 9.63 12.15
N VAL A 403 2.03 10.53 12.15
CA VAL A 403 2.02 11.76 12.94
C VAL A 403 0.76 11.83 13.78
N THR A 404 0.84 12.43 14.96
CA THR A 404 -0.33 12.65 15.81
C THR A 404 -0.95 14.00 15.47
N ARG A 405 -2.16 14.00 14.91
CA ARG A 405 -2.93 15.20 14.56
C ARG A 405 -4.28 15.17 15.25
N ALA A 406 -4.56 16.20 16.06
CA ALA A 406 -5.81 16.30 16.83
C ALA A 406 -6.16 15.01 17.61
N GLY A 407 -5.16 14.38 18.24
CA GLY A 407 -5.31 13.14 19.00
C GLY A 407 -5.42 11.85 18.17
N SER A 408 -5.52 11.94 16.84
CA SER A 408 -5.55 10.79 15.93
C SER A 408 -4.18 10.53 15.30
N MET A 409 -3.84 9.27 15.05
CA MET A 409 -2.62 8.92 14.31
C MET A 409 -2.91 8.88 12.81
N MET A 410 -2.31 9.79 12.06
CA MET A 410 -2.40 9.84 10.60
C MET A 410 -1.11 9.26 10.01
N MET A 411 -1.22 8.36 9.03
CA MET A 411 -0.06 7.85 8.32
C MET A 411 0.46 8.85 7.28
N VAL A 412 1.78 8.97 7.19
CA VAL A 412 2.47 9.71 6.14
C VAL A 412 2.67 8.76 4.96
N ASP A 413 1.68 8.69 4.08
CA ASP A 413 1.64 7.71 2.98
C ASP A 413 2.33 8.21 1.69
N ASP A 414 2.43 9.53 1.48
CA ASP A 414 3.16 10.13 0.37
C ASP A 414 3.62 11.58 0.66
N ASP A 415 4.41 12.15 -0.26
CA ASP A 415 5.00 13.48 -0.13
C ASP A 415 3.99 14.63 -0.28
N ARG A 416 2.72 14.34 -0.57
CA ARG A 416 1.64 15.34 -0.54
C ARG A 416 1.17 15.63 0.89
N CYS A 417 1.63 14.84 1.86
CA CYS A 417 1.33 15.05 3.27
C CYS A 417 1.88 16.40 3.76
N GLN A 418 0.99 17.31 4.15
CA GLN A 418 1.38 18.60 4.71
C GLN A 418 1.51 18.48 6.24
N LEU A 419 2.74 18.48 6.75
CA LEU A 419 3.01 18.46 8.20
C LEU A 419 2.70 19.83 8.83
N LEU A 420 2.02 19.83 9.99
CA LEU A 420 1.77 21.05 10.76
C LEU A 420 2.98 21.38 11.65
N PRO A 421 3.14 22.65 12.07
CA PRO A 421 4.18 23.03 13.02
C PRO A 421 4.14 22.17 14.30
N GLY A 422 5.26 21.55 14.64
CA GLY A 422 5.42 20.70 15.82
C GLY A 422 5.06 19.22 15.61
N GLU A 423 4.52 18.83 14.45
CA GLU A 423 4.33 17.41 14.14
C GLU A 423 5.67 16.74 13.83
N GLU A 424 5.98 15.66 14.57
CA GLU A 424 7.14 14.81 14.31
C GLU A 424 6.68 13.43 13.83
N ILE A 425 7.26 12.96 12.73
CA ILE A 425 7.03 11.59 12.25
C ILE A 425 7.55 10.60 13.29
N GLN A 426 6.77 9.57 13.55
CA GLN A 426 7.11 8.44 14.41
C GLN A 426 6.87 7.14 13.66
N ILE A 427 7.72 6.14 13.88
CA ILE A 427 7.43 4.79 13.40
C ILE A 427 6.67 4.07 14.51
N LYS A 428 5.43 3.69 14.24
CA LYS A 428 4.60 2.92 15.16
C LYS A 428 4.09 1.66 14.49
N ASN A 429 3.91 0.61 15.28
CA ASN A 429 3.25 -0.60 14.81
C ASN A 429 1.74 -0.35 14.80
N VAL A 430 1.18 -0.12 13.61
CA VAL A 430 -0.22 0.30 13.46
C VAL A 430 -0.92 -0.46 12.35
N ARG A 431 -2.25 -0.53 12.43
CA ARG A 431 -3.15 -1.04 11.38
C ARG A 431 -4.35 -0.11 11.21
N PHE A 432 -5.19 -0.39 10.23
CA PHE A 432 -6.40 0.37 9.94
C PHE A 432 -7.63 -0.54 9.99
N ARG A 433 -8.64 -0.21 10.82
CA ARG A 433 -9.91 -0.98 10.88
C ARG A 433 -10.86 -0.65 9.71
N THR A 434 -10.72 0.54 9.14
CA THR A 434 -11.45 1.02 7.97
C THR A 434 -10.50 1.74 7.02
N LEU A 435 -10.81 1.75 5.73
CA LEU A 435 -9.98 2.35 4.70
C LEU A 435 -10.74 3.40 3.90
N GLY A 436 -10.03 4.45 3.49
CA GLY A 436 -10.60 5.62 2.84
C GLY A 436 -9.52 6.49 2.21
N CYS A 437 -9.70 7.80 2.23
CA CYS A 437 -8.60 8.72 1.91
C CYS A 437 -7.60 8.68 3.06
N TYR A 438 -6.30 8.58 2.78
CA TYR A 438 -5.29 8.39 3.81
C TYR A 438 -5.24 9.53 4.84
N PRO A 439 -5.41 10.82 4.47
CA PRO A 439 -5.38 11.91 5.46
C PRO A 439 -6.59 11.92 6.39
N LEU A 440 -7.66 11.20 6.02
CA LEU A 440 -8.95 11.18 6.72
C LEU A 440 -9.24 9.81 7.36
N THR A 441 -8.20 9.01 7.58
CA THR A 441 -8.31 7.66 8.12
C THR A 441 -7.26 7.48 9.21
N ALA A 442 -7.71 7.39 10.46
CA ALA A 442 -6.81 7.20 11.59
C ALA A 442 -6.33 5.75 11.70
N ALA A 443 -5.05 5.61 12.02
CA ALA A 443 -4.43 4.35 12.37
C ALA A 443 -4.70 3.99 13.84
N VAL A 444 -4.67 2.70 14.16
CA VAL A 444 -4.71 2.19 15.54
C VAL A 444 -3.43 1.41 15.82
N GLU A 445 -2.84 1.60 17.01
CA GLU A 445 -1.74 0.76 17.47
C GLU A 445 -2.27 -0.66 17.69
N SER A 446 -1.55 -1.65 17.15
CA SER A 446 -1.94 -3.06 17.23
C SER A 446 -0.74 -3.93 16.87
N ASP A 447 -0.75 -5.17 17.35
CA ASP A 447 0.20 -6.22 16.98
C ASP A 447 -0.42 -7.29 16.07
N ALA A 448 -1.66 -7.10 15.61
CA ALA A 448 -2.38 -8.07 14.80
C ALA A 448 -1.82 -8.18 13.38
N ARG A 449 -1.03 -9.23 13.10
CA ARG A 449 -0.33 -9.43 11.81
C ARG A 449 -1.06 -10.38 10.88
N THR A 450 -2.05 -11.11 11.38
CA THR A 450 -2.83 -12.10 10.64
C THR A 450 -4.33 -11.89 10.83
N THR A 451 -5.15 -12.56 10.01
CA THR A 451 -6.61 -12.55 10.18
C THR A 451 -7.04 -13.18 11.51
N ALA A 452 -6.31 -14.19 11.99
CA ALA A 452 -6.54 -14.79 13.30
C ALA A 452 -6.29 -13.80 14.44
N ASP A 453 -5.22 -13.00 14.35
CA ASP A 453 -4.93 -11.97 15.35
C ASP A 453 -6.02 -10.88 15.37
N ILE A 454 -6.51 -10.47 14.20
CA ILE A 454 -7.61 -9.51 14.10
C ILE A 454 -8.88 -10.07 14.75
N LEU A 455 -9.21 -11.33 14.52
CA LEU A 455 -10.36 -11.98 15.14
C LEU A 455 -10.24 -12.01 16.67
N LEU A 456 -9.04 -12.28 17.20
CA LEU A 456 -8.76 -12.23 18.63
C LEU A 456 -8.92 -10.81 19.20
N GLU A 457 -8.41 -9.80 18.48
CA GLU A 457 -8.55 -8.40 18.86
C GLU A 457 -10.04 -7.98 18.91
N LEU A 458 -10.81 -8.35 17.89
CA LEU A 458 -12.23 -8.04 17.79
C LEU A 458 -13.07 -8.69 18.89
N ALA A 459 -12.69 -9.88 19.36
CA ALA A 459 -13.38 -10.55 20.47
C ALA A 459 -13.37 -9.73 21.78
N THR A 460 -12.44 -8.79 21.92
CA THR A 460 -12.30 -7.92 23.11
C THR A 460 -12.61 -6.46 22.84
N ALA A 461 -12.83 -6.07 21.57
CA ALA A 461 -13.06 -4.70 21.16
C ALA A 461 -14.43 -4.18 21.61
N ARG A 462 -14.46 -2.98 22.18
CA ARG A 462 -15.69 -2.29 22.61
C ARG A 462 -16.05 -1.06 21.77
N GLN A 463 -15.21 -0.72 20.80
CA GLN A 463 -15.34 0.46 19.96
C GLN A 463 -15.82 0.08 18.56
N SER A 464 -16.70 0.92 17.99
CA SER A 464 -17.12 0.80 16.59
C SER A 464 -15.92 0.86 15.65
N GLU A 465 -15.98 0.08 14.58
CA GLU A 465 -14.95 0.06 13.53
C GLU A 465 -14.68 1.41 12.87
N ARG A 466 -15.70 2.27 12.80
CA ARG A 466 -15.63 3.56 12.09
C ARG A 466 -15.13 4.72 12.96
N LEU A 467 -14.81 4.48 14.23
CA LEU A 467 -14.39 5.53 15.17
C LEU A 467 -13.22 6.39 14.65
N GLY A 468 -12.31 5.82 13.85
CA GLY A 468 -11.14 6.50 13.31
C GLY A 468 -11.39 7.34 12.04
N ARG A 469 -12.64 7.56 11.60
CA ARG A 469 -12.97 8.27 10.37
C ARG A 469 -13.42 9.70 10.68
N THR A 470 -12.59 10.69 10.36
CA THR A 470 -12.89 12.13 10.61
C THR A 470 -14.20 12.58 9.95
N ILE A 471 -14.54 12.04 8.79
CA ILE A 471 -15.78 12.35 8.06
C ILE A 471 -17.07 12.00 8.82
N ASP A 472 -16.98 11.12 9.83
CA ASP A 472 -18.12 10.63 10.60
C ASP A 472 -18.36 11.51 11.84
N THR A 473 -17.38 12.33 12.25
CA THR A 473 -17.47 13.22 13.43
C THR A 473 -17.82 14.67 13.10
N ASP A 474 -17.72 15.08 11.83
CA ASP A 474 -17.79 16.50 11.46
C ASP A 474 -19.20 17.12 11.60
N GLU A 475 -20.29 16.35 11.56
CA GLU A 475 -21.65 16.85 11.87
C GLU A 475 -22.57 15.73 12.42
N ILE A 476 -23.33 16.01 13.49
CA ILE A 476 -24.37 15.10 14.01
C ILE A 476 -25.47 14.94 12.94
N GLY A 477 -25.71 13.73 12.46
CA GLY A 477 -26.66 13.44 11.38
C GLY A 477 -26.09 13.57 9.96
N SER A 478 -24.79 13.79 9.81
CA SER A 478 -24.10 13.96 8.52
C SER A 478 -24.40 12.81 7.54
N MET A 479 -24.45 11.57 8.03
CA MET A 479 -24.59 10.39 7.17
C MET A 479 -26.00 10.22 6.60
N GLU A 480 -27.04 10.57 7.36
CA GLU A 480 -28.43 10.51 6.87
C GLU A 480 -28.68 11.60 5.82
N LYS A 481 -28.14 12.81 6.02
CA LYS A 481 -28.16 13.88 5.04
C LYS A 481 -27.41 13.49 3.76
N LYS A 482 -26.18 12.98 3.90
CA LYS A 482 -25.38 12.44 2.78
C LYS A 482 -26.12 11.33 2.02
N LYS A 483 -26.86 10.46 2.71
CA LYS A 483 -27.71 9.44 2.07
C LYS A 483 -28.81 10.06 1.21
N GLN A 484 -29.51 11.09 1.72
CA GLN A 484 -30.54 11.81 0.95
C GLN A 484 -29.94 12.50 -0.28
N GLU A 485 -28.69 12.95 -0.19
CA GLU A 485 -27.95 13.65 -1.26
C GLU A 485 -27.30 12.70 -2.29
N GLY A 486 -27.31 11.39 -2.04
CA GLY A 486 -26.83 10.37 -2.98
C GLY A 486 -25.42 9.84 -2.72
N TYR A 487 -24.87 10.03 -1.51
CA TYR A 487 -23.54 9.53 -1.09
C TYR A 487 -23.41 8.00 -1.07
N PHE A 488 -24.53 7.27 -1.10
CA PHE A 488 -24.60 5.80 -1.11
C PHE A 488 -25.34 5.27 -2.33
#